data_AF-A0A7C5LWP9-F1
#
_entry.id   AF-A0A7C5LWP9-F1
#
_cell.length_a   1.000
_cell.length_b   1.000
_cell.length_c   1.000
_cell.angle_alpha   90.00
_cell.angle_beta   90.00
_cell.angle_gamma   90.00
#
_symmetry.space_group_name_H-M   'P 1'
#
loop_
_entity.id
_entity.type
_entity.pdbx_description
1 polymer ?
#
loop_
_entity_poly.entity_id
_entity_poly.type
_entity_poly.pdbx_seq_one_letter_code
_entity_poly.pdbx_strand_id
1 'polypeptide(L)'
;MKRLILLLLLVVARPVLAGQVALSADGSWRAELVAPDRLVIVSTADGSIGATFQARARDGSPAGFEGVYTDPKRRHFVVPLVGAPEYWLIATDPDAPPVYEGFVHSREAGMIEALPSSEGLFSRRRVLIEHELRQIEFTPDYLNMSGITADGRLRVTVNLYVNREVAWQPLG
;
A
#
# COMPACT_ATOMS: atom_id res chain seq x y z
N MET A 1 -48.96 -10.74 -30.68
CA MET A 1 -47.55 -11.12 -30.95
C MET A 1 -46.65 -9.92 -30.74
N LYS A 2 -45.91 -9.85 -29.62
CA LYS A 2 -44.69 -9.04 -29.47
C LYS A 2 -43.73 -9.81 -28.56
N ARG A 3 -42.67 -10.38 -29.13
CA ARG A 3 -41.59 -11.04 -28.37
C ARG A 3 -40.64 -9.94 -27.91
N LEU A 4 -40.54 -9.74 -26.60
CA LEU A 4 -39.57 -8.85 -26.00
C LEU A 4 -38.25 -9.64 -25.87
N ILE A 5 -37.22 -9.21 -26.60
CA ILE A 5 -35.87 -9.77 -26.48
C ILE A 5 -35.24 -9.10 -25.25
N LEU A 6 -35.02 -9.88 -24.20
CA LEU A 6 -34.26 -9.45 -23.02
C LEU A 6 -32.77 -9.53 -23.36
N LEU A 7 -32.14 -8.38 -23.56
CA LEU A 7 -30.69 -8.27 -23.74
C LEU A 7 -30.03 -8.47 -22.37
N LEU A 8 -29.49 -9.66 -22.11
CA LEU A 8 -28.75 -9.96 -20.89
C LEU A 8 -27.35 -9.33 -21.00
N LEU A 9 -27.12 -8.22 -20.29
CA LEU A 9 -25.78 -7.64 -20.16
C LEU A 9 -24.95 -8.54 -19.25
N LEU A 10 -24.03 -9.32 -19.81
CA LEU A 10 -23.12 -10.16 -19.05
C LEU A 10 -22.03 -9.28 -18.43
N VAL A 11 -22.21 -8.86 -17.18
CA VAL A 11 -21.11 -8.30 -16.39
C VAL A 11 -20.19 -9.48 -16.03
N VAL A 12 -19.05 -9.57 -16.72
CA VAL A 12 -17.98 -10.50 -16.33
C VAL A 12 -17.41 -9.97 -15.02
N ALA A 13 -17.88 -10.50 -13.90
CA ALA A 13 -17.24 -10.29 -12.61
C ALA A 13 -15.83 -10.87 -12.71
N ARG A 14 -14.82 -10.01 -12.90
CA ARG A 14 -13.44 -10.40 -12.68
C ARG A 14 -13.33 -10.82 -11.21
N PRO A 15 -12.83 -12.02 -10.88
CA PRO A 15 -12.57 -12.36 -9.50
C PRO A 15 -11.61 -11.29 -8.95
N VAL A 16 -12.04 -10.56 -7.93
CA VAL A 16 -11.16 -9.70 -7.16
C VAL A 16 -10.11 -10.62 -6.55
N LEU A 17 -8.89 -10.59 -7.09
CA LEU A 17 -7.75 -11.20 -6.41
C LEU A 17 -7.62 -10.49 -5.05
N ALA A 18 -7.41 -11.26 -3.97
CA ALA A 18 -7.15 -10.68 -2.66
C ALA A 18 -6.03 -9.64 -2.78
N GLY A 19 -6.23 -8.46 -2.19
CA GLY A 19 -5.26 -7.34 -2.26
C GLY A 19 -5.43 -6.38 -3.44
N GLN A 20 -6.44 -6.54 -4.31
CA GLN A 20 -6.71 -5.53 -5.37
C GLN A 20 -7.44 -4.28 -4.83
N VAL A 21 -8.22 -4.43 -3.76
CA VAL A 21 -9.03 -3.36 -3.17
C VAL A 21 -8.97 -3.45 -1.64
N ALA A 22 -8.92 -2.31 -0.97
CA ALA A 22 -9.00 -2.18 0.48
C ALA A 22 -9.87 -0.98 0.89
N LEU A 23 -10.49 -1.05 2.08
CA LEU A 23 -11.23 0.07 2.68
C LEU A 23 -10.43 0.66 3.84
N SER A 24 -10.43 1.98 4.03
CA SER A 24 -9.88 2.58 5.23
C SER A 24 -10.59 2.05 6.48
N ALA A 25 -9.93 2.15 7.64
CA ALA A 25 -10.47 1.64 8.89
C ALA A 25 -11.85 2.24 9.26
N ASP A 26 -12.08 3.50 8.89
CA ASP A 26 -13.33 4.23 9.07
C ASP A 26 -14.31 4.06 7.89
N GLY A 27 -13.95 3.29 6.86
CA GLY A 27 -14.76 3.05 5.68
C GLY A 27 -14.98 4.25 4.76
N SER A 28 -14.36 5.40 5.04
CA SER A 28 -14.55 6.64 4.25
C SER A 28 -13.80 6.61 2.91
N TRP A 29 -12.82 5.73 2.76
CA TRP A 29 -11.96 5.66 1.60
C TRP A 29 -11.79 4.22 1.09
N ARG A 30 -11.77 4.06 -0.23
CA ARG A 30 -11.50 2.80 -0.92
C ARG A 30 -10.25 2.96 -1.78
N ALA A 31 -9.24 2.15 -1.50
CA ALA A 31 -8.02 2.08 -2.31
C ALA A 31 -8.15 0.92 -3.31
N GLU A 32 -7.82 1.16 -4.57
CA GLU A 32 -7.98 0.21 -5.67
C GLU A 32 -6.77 0.24 -6.61
N LEU A 33 -6.22 -0.94 -6.89
CA LEU A 33 -5.20 -1.12 -7.91
C LEU A 33 -5.86 -1.11 -9.29
N VAL A 34 -5.62 -0.04 -10.05
CA VAL A 34 -6.20 0.17 -11.39
C VAL A 34 -5.23 -0.18 -12.52
N ALA A 35 -3.96 -0.43 -12.19
CA ALA A 35 -2.92 -1.00 -13.04
C ALA A 35 -1.83 -1.63 -12.14
N PRO A 36 -0.92 -2.47 -12.67
CA PRO A 36 0.16 -3.05 -11.87
C PRO A 36 1.02 -2.03 -11.11
N ASP A 37 1.17 -0.82 -11.64
CA ASP A 37 1.96 0.26 -11.06
C ASP A 37 1.09 1.43 -10.57
N ARG A 38 -0.24 1.30 -10.51
CA ARG A 38 -1.14 2.43 -10.22
C ARG A 38 -2.21 2.10 -9.20
N LEU A 39 -2.19 2.85 -8.10
CA LEU A 39 -3.16 2.81 -7.01
C LEU A 39 -3.98 4.11 -7.01
N VAL A 40 -5.30 3.99 -6.91
CA VAL A 40 -6.20 5.14 -6.77
C VAL A 40 -6.98 4.99 -5.46
N ILE A 41 -7.09 6.08 -4.70
CA ILE A 41 -7.91 6.14 -3.50
C ILE A 41 -9.10 7.04 -3.78
N VAL A 42 -10.31 6.51 -3.57
CA VAL A 42 -11.57 7.21 -3.82
C VAL A 42 -12.41 7.31 -2.55
N SER A 43 -13.15 8.40 -2.40
CA SER A 43 -14.18 8.57 -1.37
C SER A 43 -15.28 7.54 -1.57
N THR A 44 -15.71 6.88 -0.50
CA THR A 44 -16.83 5.93 -0.54
C THR A 44 -18.18 6.61 -0.57
N ALA A 45 -18.25 7.89 -0.21
CA ALA A 45 -19.50 8.66 -0.17
C ALA A 45 -19.97 9.06 -1.58
N ASP A 46 -19.05 9.46 -2.45
CA ASP A 46 -19.37 10.07 -3.75
C ASP A 46 -18.48 9.59 -4.92
N GLY A 47 -17.47 8.74 -4.65
CA GLY A 47 -16.55 8.24 -5.66
C GLY A 47 -15.50 9.24 -6.13
N SER A 48 -15.40 10.42 -5.50
CA SER A 48 -14.37 11.41 -5.83
C SER A 48 -12.97 10.87 -5.55
N ILE A 49 -11.99 11.25 -6.39
CA ILE A 49 -10.60 10.82 -6.23
C ILE A 49 -9.95 11.64 -5.11
N GLY A 50 -9.50 10.98 -4.06
CA GLY A 50 -8.73 11.58 -2.97
C GLY A 50 -7.23 11.61 -3.25
N ALA A 51 -6.69 10.51 -3.80
CA ALA A 51 -5.27 10.42 -4.16
C ALA A 51 -5.02 9.42 -5.29
N THR A 52 -3.91 9.60 -6.00
CA THR A 52 -3.40 8.64 -6.98
C THR A 52 -1.91 8.47 -6.79
N PHE A 53 -1.44 7.23 -6.80
CA PHE A 53 -0.04 6.89 -6.65
C PHE A 53 0.43 6.04 -7.83
N GLN A 54 1.63 6.35 -8.31
CA GLN A 54 2.36 5.52 -9.25
C GLN A 54 3.53 4.84 -8.54
N ALA A 55 3.65 3.53 -8.68
CA ALA A 55 4.68 2.72 -8.07
C ALA A 55 6.06 3.11 -8.62
N ARG A 56 6.97 3.45 -7.70
CA ARG A 56 8.37 3.70 -8.01
C ARG A 56 9.19 3.45 -6.77
N ALA A 57 10.23 2.63 -6.86
CA ALA A 57 11.12 2.36 -5.74
C ALA A 57 11.85 3.64 -5.27
N ARG A 58 12.39 3.63 -4.05
CA ARG A 58 13.08 4.81 -3.48
C ARG A 58 14.25 5.30 -4.34
N ASP A 59 14.97 4.39 -4.98
CA ASP A 59 16.09 4.68 -5.89
C ASP A 59 15.64 5.18 -7.27
N GLY A 60 14.34 5.15 -7.55
CA GLY A 60 13.76 5.51 -8.83
C GLY A 60 13.58 4.34 -9.82
N SER A 61 13.92 3.13 -9.45
CA SER A 61 13.69 1.96 -10.31
C SER A 61 12.18 1.73 -10.55
N PRO A 62 11.78 1.22 -11.73
CA PRO A 62 10.41 0.83 -11.99
C PRO A 62 9.92 -0.19 -10.95
N ALA A 63 8.69 -0.02 -10.47
CA ALA A 63 8.07 -0.91 -9.51
C ALA A 63 6.59 -1.14 -9.86
N GLY A 64 6.00 -2.16 -9.24
CA GLY A 64 4.56 -2.40 -9.21
C GLY A 64 4.06 -2.47 -7.76
N PHE A 65 2.77 -2.75 -7.60
CA PHE A 65 2.16 -3.07 -6.31
C PHE A 65 1.77 -4.55 -6.29
N GLU A 66 2.17 -5.25 -5.23
CA GLU A 66 1.72 -6.63 -4.96
C GLU A 66 0.25 -6.63 -4.55
N GLY A 67 -0.14 -5.66 -3.73
CA GLY A 67 -1.48 -5.53 -3.19
C GLY A 67 -1.63 -4.27 -2.36
N VAL A 68 -2.87 -3.97 -1.99
CA VAL A 68 -3.24 -2.96 -1.01
C VAL A 68 -4.06 -3.61 0.10
N TYR A 69 -3.69 -3.33 1.35
CA TYR A 69 -4.28 -3.93 2.55
C TYR A 69 -4.54 -2.87 3.59
N THR A 70 -5.56 -3.06 4.42
CA THR A 70 -5.88 -2.15 5.54
C THR A 70 -5.14 -2.59 6.80
N ASP A 71 -4.41 -1.68 7.43
CA ASP A 71 -4.03 -1.79 8.85
C ASP A 71 -5.03 -0.95 9.67
N PRO A 72 -6.06 -1.59 10.27
CA PRO A 72 -7.08 -0.86 11.02
C PRO A 72 -6.56 -0.34 12.36
N LYS A 73 -5.47 -0.89 12.90
CA LYS A 73 -4.92 -0.47 14.19
C LYS A 73 -4.16 0.85 14.08
N ARG A 74 -3.55 1.09 12.92
CA ARG A 74 -2.75 2.29 12.65
C ARG A 74 -3.41 3.27 11.70
N ARG A 75 -4.59 2.94 11.14
CA ARG A 75 -5.32 3.73 10.13
C ARG A 75 -4.48 3.99 8.88
N HIS A 76 -3.82 2.95 8.37
CA HIS A 76 -2.99 3.03 7.17
C HIS A 76 -3.47 2.02 6.12
N PHE A 77 -3.21 2.30 4.85
CA PHE A 77 -3.03 1.26 3.85
C PHE A 77 -1.58 0.78 3.85
N VAL A 78 -1.39 -0.54 3.84
CA VAL A 78 -0.10 -1.21 3.63
C VAL A 78 -0.04 -1.65 2.16
N VAL A 79 1.00 -1.20 1.45
CA VAL A 79 1.12 -1.40 -0.01
C VAL A 79 2.51 -1.93 -0.36
N PRO A 80 2.73 -3.24 -0.36
CA PRO A 80 4.02 -3.83 -0.75
C PRO A 80 4.32 -3.64 -2.24
N LEU A 81 5.59 -3.35 -2.55
CA LEU A 81 6.04 -3.16 -3.92
C LEU A 81 6.48 -4.49 -4.55
N VAL A 82 6.32 -4.56 -5.87
CA VAL A 82 6.95 -5.53 -6.76
C VAL A 82 8.12 -4.85 -7.46
N GLY A 83 9.27 -5.51 -7.55
CA GLY A 83 10.51 -4.98 -8.13
C GLY A 83 11.42 -4.26 -7.14
N ALA A 84 11.05 -4.19 -5.85
CA ALA A 84 11.87 -3.57 -4.81
C ALA A 84 11.56 -4.16 -3.41
N PRO A 85 12.55 -4.28 -2.50
CA PRO A 85 12.36 -4.68 -1.12
C PRO A 85 11.82 -3.49 -0.29
N GLU A 86 10.59 -3.09 -0.61
CA GLU A 86 9.98 -1.88 -0.08
C GLU A 86 8.45 -2.08 0.02
N TYR A 87 7.84 -1.49 1.05
CA TYR A 87 6.40 -1.29 1.09
C TYR A 87 6.07 0.12 1.54
N TRP A 88 4.87 0.57 1.19
CA TRP A 88 4.37 1.88 1.60
C TRP A 88 3.34 1.74 2.70
N LEU A 89 3.37 2.72 3.59
CA LEU A 89 2.30 3.04 4.52
C LEU A 89 1.66 4.33 4.04
N ILE A 90 0.38 4.27 3.65
CA ILE A 90 -0.38 5.44 3.21
C ILE A 90 -1.41 5.75 4.29
N ALA A 91 -1.30 6.90 4.94
CA ALA A 91 -2.19 7.26 6.04
C ALA A 91 -3.63 7.43 5.55
N THR A 92 -4.59 6.95 6.34
CA THR A 92 -6.03 7.23 6.16
C THR A 92 -6.57 8.10 7.29
N ASP A 93 -5.68 8.66 8.11
CA ASP A 93 -6.00 9.63 9.15
C ASP A 93 -5.75 11.06 8.63
N PRO A 94 -6.75 11.95 8.63
CA PRO A 94 -6.55 13.35 8.27
C PRO A 94 -5.47 14.06 9.10
N ASP A 95 -5.30 13.65 10.36
CA ASP A 95 -4.35 14.25 11.30
C ASP A 95 -3.03 13.46 11.39
N ALA A 96 -2.74 12.63 10.39
CA ALA A 96 -1.51 11.84 10.36
C ALA A 96 -0.26 12.74 10.46
N PRO A 97 0.74 12.34 11.27
CA PRO A 97 1.94 13.14 11.47
C PRO A 97 2.70 13.32 10.14
N PRO A 98 3.43 14.43 9.97
CA PRO A 98 4.21 14.66 8.76
C PRO A 98 5.22 13.54 8.53
N VAL A 99 5.34 13.12 7.27
CA VAL A 99 6.32 12.13 6.83
C VAL A 99 7.53 12.87 6.27
N TYR A 100 8.72 12.42 6.67
CA TYR A 100 9.99 12.97 6.20
C TYR A 100 10.74 11.87 5.43
N GLU A 101 10.81 11.99 4.10
CA GLU A 101 11.61 11.13 3.24
C GLU A 101 12.87 11.89 2.78
N GLY A 102 14.07 11.56 3.31
CA GLY A 102 15.34 12.16 2.87
C GLY A 102 16.29 12.57 3.99
N PHE A 103 17.37 13.29 3.64
CA PHE A 103 18.29 13.89 4.61
C PHE A 103 17.63 15.13 5.24
N VAL A 104 17.18 15.01 6.48
CA VAL A 104 16.60 16.09 7.32
C VAL A 104 17.66 17.05 7.90
N HIS A 105 18.90 17.00 7.40
CA HIS A 105 19.98 17.87 7.83
C HIS A 105 20.59 18.57 6.61
N SER A 106 20.29 19.86 6.43
CA SER A 106 21.12 20.76 5.65
C SER A 106 21.91 21.61 6.65
N ARG A 107 23.25 21.52 6.65
CA ARG A 107 24.11 22.40 7.47
C ARG A 107 24.31 23.79 6.85
N GLU A 108 23.52 24.17 5.84
CA GLU A 108 23.60 25.48 5.21
C GLU A 108 22.80 26.52 5.99
N ALA A 109 23.48 27.58 6.44
CA ALA A 109 22.84 28.69 7.13
C ALA A 109 21.81 29.37 6.22
N GLY A 110 20.52 29.27 6.59
CA GLY A 110 19.40 29.89 5.87
C GLY A 110 18.46 28.92 5.15
N MET A 111 18.75 27.61 5.17
CA MET A 111 17.85 26.58 4.64
C MET A 111 16.83 26.16 5.72
N ILE A 112 15.55 26.08 5.35
CA ILE A 112 14.50 25.54 6.23
C ILE A 112 14.78 24.04 6.39
N GLU A 113 15.26 23.65 7.57
CA GLU A 113 15.43 22.24 7.93
C GLU A 113 14.06 21.53 7.97
N ALA A 114 13.99 20.33 7.40
CA ALA A 114 12.85 19.42 7.47
C ALA A 114 11.53 19.92 6.83
N LEU A 115 11.50 20.05 5.50
CA LEU A 115 10.21 20.02 4.80
C LEU A 115 9.67 18.59 4.78
N PRO A 116 8.45 18.34 5.25
CA PRO A 116 7.84 17.02 5.12
C PRO A 116 7.62 16.68 3.65
N SER A 117 7.89 15.43 3.27
CA SER A 117 7.61 14.94 1.92
C SER A 117 6.11 14.79 1.66
N SER A 118 5.32 14.65 2.73
CA SER A 118 3.85 14.66 2.72
C SER A 118 3.32 14.73 4.16
N GLU A 119 2.09 15.20 4.36
CA GLU A 119 1.44 15.27 5.68
C GLU A 119 -0.06 14.97 5.59
N GLY A 120 -0.67 14.57 6.71
CA GLY A 120 -2.11 14.34 6.81
C GLY A 120 -2.61 13.18 5.96
N LEU A 121 -3.88 13.29 5.52
CA LEU A 121 -4.57 12.26 4.76
C LEU A 121 -3.78 11.86 3.50
N PHE A 122 -3.54 10.56 3.33
CA PHE A 122 -2.77 9.97 2.24
C PHE A 122 -1.29 10.34 2.19
N SER A 123 -0.74 10.90 3.26
CA SER A 123 0.71 10.95 3.41
C SER A 123 1.29 9.55 3.25
N ARG A 124 2.33 9.46 2.41
CA ARG A 124 2.99 8.19 2.10
C ARG A 124 4.31 8.15 2.85
N ARG A 125 4.50 7.09 3.62
CA ARG A 125 5.79 6.70 4.20
C ARG A 125 6.30 5.45 3.51
N ARG A 126 7.51 5.54 2.96
CA ARG A 126 8.28 4.38 2.49
C ARG A 126 8.91 3.62 3.66
N VAL A 127 8.80 2.30 3.62
CA VAL A 127 9.52 1.39 4.52
C VAL A 127 10.39 0.46 3.67
N LEU A 128 11.71 0.58 3.85
CA LEU A 128 12.66 -0.33 3.25
C LEU A 128 12.80 -1.59 4.11
N ILE A 129 12.80 -2.73 3.45
CA ILE A 129 13.05 -4.04 4.03
C ILE A 129 14.22 -4.70 3.28
N GLU A 130 14.62 -5.89 3.67
CA GLU A 130 15.75 -6.60 3.05
C GLU A 130 15.31 -7.42 1.84
N HIS A 131 14.06 -7.89 1.84
CA HIS A 131 13.51 -8.75 0.80
C HIS A 131 12.22 -8.19 0.18
N GLU A 132 12.05 -8.33 -1.14
CA GLU A 132 10.73 -8.15 -1.78
C GLU A 132 9.80 -9.28 -1.31
N LEU A 133 8.59 -8.92 -0.87
CA LEU A 133 7.62 -9.86 -0.32
C LEU A 133 6.37 -9.96 -1.20
N ARG A 134 5.90 -11.19 -1.43
CA ARG A 134 4.68 -11.56 -2.16
C ARG A 134 3.79 -12.46 -1.32
N GLN A 135 2.55 -12.67 -1.77
CA GLN A 135 1.58 -13.54 -1.09
C GLN A 135 1.42 -13.15 0.39
N ILE A 136 1.01 -11.91 0.58
CA ILE A 136 1.03 -11.25 1.88
C ILE A 136 -0.06 -11.80 2.79
N GLU A 137 0.31 -12.06 4.04
CA GLU A 137 -0.57 -12.48 5.12
C GLU A 137 -0.33 -11.59 6.36
N PHE A 138 -1.38 -11.34 7.14
CA PHE A 138 -1.29 -10.55 8.37
C PHE A 138 -1.69 -11.38 9.57
N THR A 139 -1.04 -11.14 10.71
CA THR A 139 -1.53 -11.65 11.98
C THR A 139 -2.85 -10.95 12.36
N PRO A 140 -3.77 -11.60 13.09
CA PRO A 140 -5.07 -11.00 13.44
C PRO A 140 -4.97 -9.69 14.24
N ASP A 141 -3.88 -9.50 14.99
CA ASP A 141 -3.59 -8.29 15.74
C ASP A 141 -2.94 -7.17 14.90
N TYR A 142 -2.62 -7.45 13.63
CA TYR A 142 -1.90 -6.55 12.71
C TYR A 142 -0.57 -6.06 13.28
N LEU A 143 0.07 -6.81 14.17
CA LEU A 143 1.43 -6.50 14.61
C LEU A 143 2.46 -6.96 13.59
N ASN A 144 2.18 -8.05 12.88
CA ASN A 144 3.10 -8.62 11.90
C ASN A 144 2.40 -8.85 10.56
N MET A 145 3.18 -8.64 9.51
CA MET A 145 2.89 -9.06 8.15
C MET A 145 3.93 -10.11 7.79
N SER A 146 3.52 -11.20 7.14
CA SER A 146 4.44 -12.14 6.53
C SER A 146 4.24 -12.21 5.03
N GLY A 147 5.30 -12.54 4.31
CA GLY A 147 5.26 -12.79 2.87
C GLY A 147 6.33 -13.76 2.45
N ILE A 148 6.21 -14.24 1.22
CA ILE A 148 7.20 -15.10 0.56
C ILE A 148 8.14 -14.21 -0.24
N THR A 149 9.45 -14.49 -0.17
CA THR A 149 10.44 -13.76 -0.96
C THR A 149 10.20 -13.92 -2.47
N ALA A 150 10.60 -12.95 -3.27
CA ALA A 150 10.41 -12.99 -4.72
C ALA A 150 11.01 -14.23 -5.40
N ASP A 151 12.09 -14.80 -4.83
CA ASP A 151 12.71 -16.06 -5.29
C ASP A 151 12.03 -17.34 -4.75
N GLY A 152 11.01 -17.20 -3.90
CA GLY A 152 10.23 -18.30 -3.35
C GLY A 152 10.90 -19.07 -2.22
N ARG A 153 12.06 -18.64 -1.71
CA ARG A 153 12.89 -19.46 -0.80
C ARG A 153 12.56 -19.30 0.67
N LEU A 154 12.14 -18.11 1.09
CA LEU A 154 11.90 -17.79 2.49
C LEU A 154 10.46 -17.28 2.67
N ARG A 155 9.87 -17.62 3.81
CA ARG A 155 8.81 -16.82 4.42
C ARG A 155 9.44 -15.85 5.41
N VAL A 156 9.23 -14.57 5.19
CA VAL A 156 9.77 -13.48 6.01
C VAL A 156 8.62 -12.85 6.79
N THR A 157 8.89 -12.48 8.04
CA THR A 157 7.96 -11.75 8.91
C THR A 157 8.50 -10.35 9.16
N VAL A 158 7.68 -9.35 8.87
CA VAL A 158 7.90 -7.93 9.14
C VAL A 158 7.00 -7.50 10.29
N ASN A 159 7.58 -6.86 11.30
CA ASN A 159 6.79 -6.22 12.34
C ASN A 159 6.40 -4.79 11.92
N LEU A 160 5.11 -4.50 11.91
CA LEU A 160 4.54 -3.23 11.42
C LEU A 160 4.66 -2.09 12.43
N TYR A 161 4.96 -2.38 13.70
CA TYR A 161 5.21 -1.34 14.70
C TYR A 161 6.63 -0.77 14.54
N VAL A 162 7.64 -1.64 14.50
CA VAL A 162 9.04 -1.23 14.33
C VAL A 162 9.45 -1.07 12.87
N ASN A 163 8.61 -1.50 11.93
CA ASN A 163 8.81 -1.41 10.47
C ASN A 163 10.09 -2.11 9.99
N ARG A 164 10.32 -3.34 10.45
CA ARG A 164 11.51 -4.15 10.13
C ARG A 164 11.19 -5.62 10.01
N GLU A 165 12.00 -6.33 9.23
CA GLU A 165 12.04 -7.80 9.27
C GLU A 165 12.50 -8.26 10.65
N VAL A 166 11.79 -9.24 11.22
CA VAL A 166 12.03 -9.75 12.58
C VAL A 166 12.23 -11.26 12.62
N ALA A 167 11.85 -11.97 11.57
CA ALA A 167 12.06 -13.41 11.45
C ALA A 167 12.03 -13.85 9.99
N TRP A 168 12.68 -14.97 9.71
CA TRP A 168 12.62 -15.66 8.42
C TRP A 168 12.58 -17.18 8.63
N GLN A 169 11.94 -17.88 7.71
CA GLN A 169 11.81 -19.33 7.72
C GLN A 169 12.04 -19.87 6.28
N PRO A 170 12.93 -20.83 6.07
CA PRO A 170 13.05 -21.51 4.79
C PRO A 170 11.76 -22.27 4.41
N LEU A 171 11.41 -22.27 3.12
CA LEU A 171 10.27 -23.00 2.56
C LEU A 171 10.66 -24.33 1.88
N GLY A 172 11.91 -24.77 2.04
CA GLY A 172 12.47 -26.00 1.48
C GLY A 172 12.93 -26.98 2.56
#